data_AF-A0A4Y7PZK2-F1
#
_entry.id   AF-A0A4Y7PZK2-F1
#
_cell.length_a   1.000
_cell.length_b   1.000
_cell.length_c   1.000
_cell.angle_alpha   90.00
_cell.angle_beta   90.00
_cell.angle_gamma   90.00
#
_symmetry.space_group_name_H-M   'P 1'
#
loop_
_entity.id
_entity.type
_entity.pdbx_description
1 polymer ?
#
loop_
_entity_poly.entity_id
_entity_poly.type
_entity_poly.pdbx_seq_one_letter_code
_entity_poly.pdbx_strand_id
1 'polypeptide(L)'
;MEPGNQSTDIELSLASAPNLRFLFLHAPGCKIVSPHTLPFLNLREVKVDSDPIPIPAADVLALLRLSPAVEVVYACVLHTHNRSDSGNDILNLAHLKDLKILEWLESGQEGHVLCPLEELNSPALERLSFKVAVNGPQDPSFLPTYGPQLRSLIFRSRPPVTVLKIQWCRIPAADLMYSIPFLPNLVCIDIEFIGASDDWDGVLELLTGPVPPSDENLSGCMCPQLNEIFLGRDNKANPDLVADMICSRSPVGCSKLLPHPKIKDCIVGGMQYLSGGRGGDWGYPDSNDL
;
A
#
# COMPACT_ATOMS: atom_id res chain seq x y z
N MET A 1 -44.23 13.55 -1.04
CA MET A 1 -43.25 14.45 -0.41
C MET A 1 -42.34 13.57 0.40
N GLU A 2 -41.29 13.07 -0.23
CA GLU A 2 -40.22 12.36 0.46
C GLU A 2 -39.32 13.41 1.13
N PRO A 3 -38.79 13.14 2.33
CA PRO A 3 -37.87 14.06 2.98
C PRO A 3 -36.62 14.16 2.11
N GLY A 4 -36.32 15.37 1.66
CA GLY A 4 -35.13 15.66 0.86
C GLY A 4 -33.88 15.22 1.60
N ASN A 5 -33.14 14.31 0.98
CA ASN A 5 -31.81 13.89 1.39
C ASN A 5 -30.87 15.09 1.17
N GLN A 6 -30.84 16.02 2.13
CA GLN A 6 -29.83 17.08 2.15
C GLN A 6 -28.50 16.42 2.48
N SER A 7 -27.76 16.00 1.45
CA SER A 7 -26.32 15.79 1.56
C SER A 7 -25.72 17.08 2.10
N THR A 8 -25.35 17.12 3.37
CA THR A 8 -24.59 18.23 3.94
C THR A 8 -23.15 18.08 3.49
N ASP A 9 -22.89 18.46 2.25
CA ASP A 9 -21.54 18.56 1.73
C ASP A 9 -20.80 19.61 2.56
N ILE A 10 -19.83 19.17 3.36
CA ILE A 10 -18.96 20.09 4.10
C ILE A 10 -17.93 20.63 3.13
N GLU A 11 -18.00 21.94 2.84
CA GLU A 11 -17.02 22.65 2.03
C GLU A 11 -15.86 23.18 2.89
N LEU A 12 -14.65 22.66 2.65
CA LEU A 12 -13.45 23.09 3.37
C LEU A 12 -12.65 24.14 2.58
N SER A 13 -12.83 25.42 2.91
CA SER A 13 -12.03 26.52 2.35
C SER A 13 -10.73 26.72 3.14
N LEU A 14 -9.63 26.16 2.64
CA LEU A 14 -8.32 26.18 3.31
C LEU A 14 -7.51 27.48 3.09
N ALA A 15 -7.95 28.36 2.19
CA ALA A 15 -7.27 29.62 1.88
C ALA A 15 -7.09 30.56 3.09
N SER A 16 -7.95 30.42 4.10
CA SER A 16 -7.93 31.24 5.31
C SER A 16 -6.92 30.76 6.37
N ALA A 17 -6.26 29.62 6.15
CA ALA A 17 -5.38 28.98 7.14
C ALA A 17 -3.97 28.67 6.56
N PRO A 18 -3.18 29.69 6.16
CA PRO A 18 -1.90 29.50 5.46
C PRO A 18 -0.80 28.80 6.28
N ASN A 19 -0.95 28.81 7.61
CA ASN A 19 -0.04 28.15 8.55
C ASN A 19 -0.47 26.73 8.93
N LEU A 20 -1.59 26.23 8.37
CA LEU A 20 -2.04 24.88 8.64
C LEU A 20 -1.01 23.89 8.10
N ARG A 21 -0.53 23.01 8.98
CA ARG A 21 0.46 21.96 8.66
C ARG A 21 -0.09 20.56 8.71
N PHE A 22 -1.20 20.36 9.42
CA PHE A 22 -1.80 19.07 9.63
C PHE A 22 -3.28 19.20 9.32
N LEU A 23 -3.77 18.35 8.42
CA LEU A 23 -5.18 18.24 8.12
C LEU A 23 -5.62 16.82 8.45
N PHE A 24 -6.50 16.70 9.43
CA PHE A 24 -7.16 15.45 9.78
C PHE A 24 -8.65 15.63 9.55
N LEU A 25 -9.18 14.95 8.55
CA LEU A 25 -10.57 14.98 8.21
C LEU A 25 -11.15 13.59 8.37
N HIS A 26 -12.14 13.48 9.26
CA HIS A 26 -12.95 12.28 9.45
C HIS A 26 -14.42 12.72 9.47
N ALA A 27 -15.02 12.83 8.28
CA ALA A 27 -16.38 13.36 8.15
C ALA A 27 -17.12 12.72 6.97
N PRO A 28 -18.32 12.16 7.18
CA PRO A 28 -19.12 11.57 6.11
C PRO A 28 -19.52 12.63 5.08
N GLY A 29 -19.35 12.34 3.80
CA GLY A 29 -19.84 13.19 2.70
C GLY A 29 -19.11 14.54 2.57
N CYS A 30 -17.88 14.64 3.07
CA CYS A 30 -17.11 15.87 2.90
C CYS A 30 -16.64 16.02 1.44
N LYS A 31 -16.83 17.22 0.89
CA LYS A 31 -16.29 17.60 -0.42
C LYS A 31 -15.17 18.61 -0.23
N ILE A 32 -13.99 18.29 -0.73
CA ILE A 32 -12.85 19.20 -0.60
C ILE A 32 -12.86 20.17 -1.77
N VAL A 33 -13.50 21.32 -1.59
CA VAL A 33 -13.44 22.41 -2.57
C VAL A 33 -12.21 23.24 -2.27
N SER A 34 -11.16 23.02 -3.05
CA SER A 34 -9.97 23.82 -2.93
C SER A 34 -9.93 24.89 -4.02
N PRO A 35 -9.79 26.19 -3.68
CA PRO A 35 -9.71 27.21 -4.71
C PRO A 35 -8.46 26.95 -5.56
N HIS A 36 -8.61 26.98 -6.88
CA HIS A 36 -7.50 26.83 -7.84
C HIS A 36 -6.49 28.01 -7.81
N THR A 37 -6.52 28.82 -6.74
CA THR A 37 -5.75 30.05 -6.60
C THR A 37 -4.82 29.94 -5.40
N LEU A 38 -3.61 30.46 -5.61
CA LEU A 38 -2.61 30.69 -4.57
C LEU A 38 -3.20 31.53 -3.41
N PRO A 39 -2.64 31.41 -2.19
CA PRO A 39 -1.38 30.75 -1.85
C PRO A 39 -1.46 29.22 -1.72
N PHE A 40 -0.34 28.54 -1.96
CA PHE A 40 -0.18 27.12 -1.63
C PHE A 40 -0.34 26.90 -0.11
N LEU A 41 -0.94 25.78 0.24
CA LEU A 41 -1.03 25.29 1.61
C LEU A 41 0.30 24.68 2.03
N ASN A 42 0.71 24.91 3.27
CA ASN A 42 1.93 24.34 3.85
C ASN A 42 1.65 23.05 4.64
N LEU A 43 0.71 22.23 4.16
CA LEU A 43 0.40 20.95 4.78
C LEU A 43 1.61 20.01 4.67
N ARG A 44 1.96 19.42 5.81
CA ARG A 44 2.99 18.38 5.98
C ARG A 44 2.36 17.01 6.13
N GLU A 45 1.17 16.95 6.72
CA GLU A 45 0.43 15.72 6.92
C GLU A 45 -1.03 15.91 6.55
N VAL A 46 -1.53 14.98 5.75
CA VAL A 46 -2.91 14.94 5.28
C VAL A 46 -3.47 13.56 5.60
N LYS A 47 -4.47 13.51 6.46
CA LYS A 47 -5.24 12.31 6.75
C LYS A 47 -6.69 12.59 6.42
N VAL A 48 -7.22 11.86 5.45
CA VAL A 48 -8.58 12.06 4.96
C VAL A 48 -9.28 10.72 4.95
N ASP A 49 -10.26 10.58 5.82
CA ASP A 49 -11.09 9.40 5.92
C ASP A 49 -12.55 9.83 6.03
N SER A 50 -13.45 8.99 5.54
CA SER A 50 -14.87 9.27 5.61
C SER A 50 -15.58 7.92 5.62
N ASP A 51 -16.05 7.56 6.81
CA ASP A 51 -16.89 6.38 7.02
C ASP A 51 -18.35 6.86 7.04
N PRO A 52 -19.26 6.33 6.21
CA PRO A 52 -19.12 5.18 5.30
C PRO A 52 -18.84 5.52 3.84
N ILE A 53 -18.74 6.82 3.48
CA ILE A 53 -18.65 7.27 2.09
C ILE A 53 -17.21 7.70 1.78
N PRO A 54 -16.42 6.93 1.02
CA PRO A 54 -15.05 7.30 0.69
C PRO A 54 -15.01 8.57 -0.17
N ILE A 55 -13.91 9.32 -0.10
CA ILE A 55 -13.81 10.63 -0.75
C ILE A 55 -13.34 10.46 -2.19
N PRO A 56 -13.89 11.18 -3.19
CA PRO A 56 -13.43 11.06 -4.56
C PRO A 56 -11.91 11.25 -4.68
N ALA A 57 -11.22 10.34 -5.37
CA ALA A 57 -9.76 10.42 -5.54
C ALA A 57 -9.31 11.77 -6.12
N ALA A 58 -10.10 12.36 -7.01
CA ALA A 58 -9.86 13.68 -7.60
C ALA A 58 -9.80 14.82 -6.56
N ASP A 59 -10.65 14.78 -5.54
CA ASP A 59 -10.69 15.79 -4.47
C ASP A 59 -9.42 15.72 -3.62
N VAL A 60 -8.96 14.50 -3.31
CA VAL A 60 -7.70 14.28 -2.60
C VAL A 60 -6.52 14.78 -3.44
N LEU A 61 -6.48 14.47 -4.73
CA LEU A 61 -5.42 14.93 -5.63
C LEU A 61 -5.42 16.46 -5.80
N ALA A 62 -6.59 17.09 -5.85
CA ALA A 62 -6.71 18.55 -5.87
C ALA A 62 -6.14 19.20 -4.60
N LEU A 63 -6.40 18.62 -3.43
CA LEU A 63 -5.82 19.04 -2.16
C LEU A 63 -4.29 18.91 -2.14
N LEU A 64 -3.77 17.77 -2.60
CA LEU A 64 -2.32 17.50 -2.64
C LEU A 64 -1.60 18.43 -3.62
N ARG A 65 -2.24 18.80 -4.74
CA ARG A 65 -1.70 19.78 -5.71
C ARG A 65 -1.44 21.15 -5.09
N LEU A 66 -2.20 21.51 -4.07
CA LEU A 66 -2.02 22.77 -3.35
C LEU A 66 -1.05 22.65 -2.18
N SER A 67 -0.58 21.44 -1.87
CA SER A 67 0.25 21.11 -0.72
C SER A 67 1.56 20.43 -1.13
N PRO A 68 2.42 21.09 -1.92
CA PRO A 68 3.63 20.45 -2.46
C PRO A 68 4.65 20.02 -1.39
N ALA A 69 4.54 20.57 -0.18
CA ALA A 69 5.40 20.25 0.95
C ALA A 69 4.94 19.02 1.77
N VAL A 70 3.87 18.33 1.35
CA VAL A 70 3.33 17.18 2.08
C VAL A 70 4.35 16.05 2.18
N GLU A 71 4.46 15.48 3.37
CA GLU A 71 5.37 14.38 3.70
C GLU A 71 4.63 13.08 4.01
N VAL A 72 3.40 13.19 4.53
CA VAL A 72 2.58 12.05 4.95
C VAL A 72 1.17 12.20 4.41
N VAL A 73 0.69 11.17 3.72
CA VAL A 73 -0.68 11.09 3.21
C VAL A 73 -1.33 9.79 3.63
N TYR A 74 -2.47 9.89 4.28
CA TYR A 74 -3.41 8.80 4.48
C TYR A 74 -4.75 9.18 3.86
N ALA A 75 -5.26 8.39 2.91
CA ALA A 75 -6.54 8.68 2.28
C ALA A 75 -7.39 7.43 2.07
N CYS A 76 -8.68 7.55 2.38
CA CYS A 76 -9.73 6.61 2.02
C CYS A 76 -10.49 7.19 0.82
N VAL A 77 -10.29 6.60 -0.37
CA VAL A 77 -10.73 7.17 -1.63
C VAL A 77 -11.76 6.31 -2.36
N LEU A 78 -12.70 6.96 -3.02
CA LEU A 78 -13.62 6.37 -3.99
C LEU A 78 -13.07 6.67 -5.39
N HIS A 79 -12.93 5.64 -6.21
CA HIS A 79 -12.60 5.83 -7.62
C HIS A 79 -13.89 6.07 -8.42
N THR A 80 -14.02 7.25 -9.05
CA THR A 80 -15.17 7.59 -9.90
C THR A 80 -14.71 7.84 -11.33
N HIS A 81 -15.31 7.14 -12.30
CA HIS A 81 -14.97 7.19 -13.74
C HIS A 81 -15.20 8.53 -14.46
N ASN A 82 -15.65 9.59 -13.76
CA ASN A 82 -15.92 10.89 -14.37
C ASN A 82 -14.63 11.69 -14.64
N ARG A 83 -13.65 11.09 -15.30
CA ARG A 83 -12.51 11.80 -15.86
C ARG A 83 -12.84 12.19 -17.29
N SER A 84 -13.03 13.49 -17.50
CA SER A 84 -12.84 14.10 -18.81
C SER A 84 -11.39 13.85 -19.25
N ASP A 85 -11.18 13.57 -20.55
CA ASP A 85 -9.90 13.35 -21.25
C ASP A 85 -8.86 14.51 -21.14
N SER A 86 -8.97 15.40 -20.16
CA SER A 86 -8.01 16.46 -19.90
C SER A 86 -6.76 15.90 -19.22
N GLY A 87 -5.85 15.35 -20.03
CA GLY A 87 -4.42 15.17 -19.75
C GLY A 87 -4.04 14.53 -18.41
N ASN A 88 -3.38 13.37 -18.46
CA ASN A 88 -2.73 12.75 -17.30
C ASN A 88 -1.63 13.67 -16.71
N ASP A 89 -2.03 14.70 -15.98
CA ASP A 89 -1.14 15.57 -15.24
C ASP A 89 -0.60 14.79 -14.03
N ILE A 90 0.66 14.39 -14.13
CA ILE A 90 1.36 13.73 -13.03
C ILE A 90 1.64 14.78 -11.94
N LEU A 91 1.06 14.57 -10.76
CA LEU A 91 1.27 15.39 -9.58
C LEU A 91 2.63 15.05 -8.94
N ASN A 92 3.53 16.03 -8.91
CA ASN A 92 4.85 15.87 -8.30
C ASN A 92 4.82 16.20 -6.80
N LEU A 93 4.97 15.18 -5.95
CA LEU A 93 5.03 15.30 -4.49
C LEU A 93 6.45 14.97 -4.02
N ALA A 94 7.37 15.90 -4.27
CA ALA A 94 8.80 15.70 -4.07
C ALA A 94 9.21 15.40 -2.61
N HIS A 95 8.36 15.73 -1.64
CA HIS A 95 8.61 15.55 -0.21
C HIS A 95 7.82 14.40 0.42
N LEU A 96 6.95 13.72 -0.34
CA LEU A 96 6.12 12.64 0.17
C LEU A 96 6.98 11.44 0.54
N LYS A 97 6.98 11.06 1.83
CA LYS A 97 7.72 9.94 2.40
C LYS A 97 6.83 8.76 2.75
N ASP A 98 5.62 9.02 3.26
CA ASP A 98 4.66 7.98 3.66
C ASP A 98 3.33 8.17 2.93
N LEU A 99 2.94 7.16 2.16
CA LEU A 99 1.69 7.14 1.40
C LEU A 99 0.89 5.89 1.76
N LYS A 100 -0.29 6.11 2.34
CA LYS A 100 -1.28 5.08 2.62
C LYS A 100 -2.62 5.40 1.93
N ILE A 101 -3.03 4.54 1.01
CA ILE A 101 -4.29 4.66 0.28
C ILE A 101 -5.16 3.43 0.55
N LEU A 102 -6.40 3.68 0.95
CA LEU A 102 -7.48 2.70 0.96
C LEU A 102 -8.45 3.06 -0.17
N GLU A 103 -8.45 2.28 -1.24
CA GLU A 103 -9.29 2.51 -2.41
C GLU A 103 -10.56 1.67 -2.33
N TRP A 104 -11.73 2.30 -2.45
CA TRP A 104 -13.01 1.61 -2.51
C TRP A 104 -13.48 1.49 -3.95
N LEU A 105 -13.92 0.29 -4.30
CA LEU A 105 -14.49 0.00 -5.61
C LEU A 105 -16.01 -0.10 -5.54
N GLU A 106 -16.67 0.64 -6.41
CA GLU A 106 -18.09 0.43 -6.66
C GLU A 106 -18.27 -0.89 -7.41
N SER A 107 -19.18 -1.72 -6.90
CA SER A 107 -19.52 -3.00 -7.51
C SER A 107 -20.04 -2.79 -8.94
N GLY A 108 -19.50 -3.52 -9.92
CA GLY A 108 -19.97 -3.50 -11.31
C GLY A 108 -19.23 -2.55 -12.25
N GLN A 109 -18.13 -1.93 -11.81
CA GLN A 109 -17.25 -1.19 -12.72
C GLN A 109 -16.37 -2.16 -13.51
N GLU A 110 -16.77 -2.45 -14.75
CA GLU A 110 -15.96 -3.17 -15.75
C GLU A 110 -15.17 -2.15 -16.60
N GLY A 111 -13.83 -2.17 -16.54
CA GLY A 111 -13.00 -1.30 -17.35
C GLY A 111 -11.54 -1.20 -16.89
N HIS A 112 -10.69 -0.59 -17.73
CA HIS A 112 -9.33 -0.22 -17.37
C HIS A 112 -9.37 1.01 -16.44
N VAL A 113 -9.36 0.77 -15.13
CA VAL A 113 -9.24 1.80 -14.10
C VAL A 113 -7.76 2.16 -13.95
N LEU A 114 -7.41 3.44 -14.13
CA LEU A 114 -6.07 3.94 -13.82
C LEU A 114 -5.98 4.11 -12.29
N CYS A 115 -5.07 3.37 -11.66
CA CYS A 115 -4.87 3.45 -10.21
C CYS A 115 -4.47 4.88 -9.81
N PRO A 116 -5.01 5.48 -8.73
CA PRO A 116 -4.65 6.84 -8.29
C PRO A 116 -3.15 7.05 -8.08
N LEU A 117 -2.42 5.96 -7.80
CA LEU A 117 -0.97 5.97 -7.63
C LEU A 117 -0.21 6.30 -8.93
N GLU A 118 -0.81 6.08 -10.10
CA GLU A 118 -0.20 6.38 -11.41
C GLU A 118 -0.17 7.89 -11.71
N GLU A 119 -0.93 8.68 -10.96
CA GLU A 119 -0.97 10.13 -11.08
C GLU A 119 0.06 10.82 -10.20
N LEU A 120 0.89 10.06 -9.49
CA LEU A 120 1.83 10.58 -8.51
C LEU A 120 3.28 10.37 -8.98
N ASN A 121 4.09 11.41 -8.85
CA ASN A 121 5.54 11.32 -8.88
C ASN A 121 6.08 11.68 -7.49
N SER A 122 6.51 10.67 -6.75
CA SER A 122 6.88 10.80 -5.33
C SER A 122 8.31 10.30 -5.11
N PRO A 123 9.34 11.07 -5.53
CA PRO A 123 10.73 10.61 -5.47
C PRO A 123 11.25 10.41 -4.05
N ALA A 124 10.68 11.03 -3.01
CA ALA A 124 11.13 10.82 -1.62
C ALA A 124 10.39 9.67 -0.91
N LEU A 125 9.59 8.86 -1.63
CA LEU A 125 8.72 7.87 -1.02
C LEU A 125 9.53 6.76 -0.34
N GLU A 126 9.31 6.56 0.95
CA GLU A 126 9.97 5.56 1.78
C GLU A 126 9.00 4.43 2.19
N ARG A 127 7.71 4.73 2.30
CA ARG A 127 6.68 3.81 2.80
C ARG A 127 5.44 3.90 1.91
N LEU A 128 5.05 2.76 1.33
CA LEU A 128 3.85 2.63 0.51
C LEU A 128 2.92 1.58 1.10
N SER A 129 1.67 1.95 1.35
CA SER A 129 0.60 1.05 1.73
C SER A 129 -0.61 1.29 0.85
N PHE A 130 -0.97 0.34 0.01
CA PHE A 130 -2.14 0.41 -0.86
C PHE A 130 -3.05 -0.79 -0.57
N LYS A 131 -4.31 -0.51 -0.29
CA LYS A 131 -5.31 -1.53 0.00
C LYS A 131 -6.56 -1.22 -0.80
N VAL A 132 -7.13 -2.24 -1.43
CA VAL A 132 -8.45 -2.13 -2.06
C VAL A 132 -9.52 -2.68 -1.10
N ALA A 133 -10.59 -1.94 -0.92
CA ALA A 133 -11.81 -2.38 -0.26
C ALA A 133 -12.85 -2.72 -1.32
N VAL A 134 -13.38 -3.95 -1.24
CA VAL A 134 -14.46 -4.41 -2.12
C VAL A 134 -15.75 -4.47 -1.30
N ASN A 135 -16.80 -3.82 -1.79
CA ASN A 135 -18.14 -3.95 -1.24
C ASN A 135 -18.71 -5.32 -1.63
N GLY A 136 -18.56 -6.32 -0.76
CA GLY A 136 -19.09 -7.66 -0.99
C GLY A 136 -18.38 -8.75 -0.20
N PRO A 137 -18.78 -10.02 -0.40
CA PRO A 137 -18.03 -11.14 0.15
C PRO A 137 -16.58 -11.08 -0.32
N GLN A 138 -15.66 -11.33 0.61
CA GLN A 138 -14.21 -11.40 0.39
C GLN A 138 -13.85 -12.64 -0.44
N ASP A 139 -14.33 -12.70 -1.67
CA ASP A 139 -14.00 -13.74 -2.62
C ASP A 139 -12.87 -13.22 -3.55
N PRO A 140 -11.68 -13.85 -3.49
CA PRO A 140 -10.53 -13.47 -4.30
C PRO A 140 -10.86 -13.39 -5.79
N SER A 141 -11.83 -14.17 -6.30
CA SER A 141 -12.22 -14.14 -7.73
C SER A 141 -12.66 -12.76 -8.21
N PHE A 142 -13.19 -11.91 -7.32
CA PHE A 142 -13.64 -10.55 -7.63
C PHE A 142 -12.58 -9.46 -7.40
N LEU A 143 -11.34 -9.84 -7.09
CA LEU A 143 -10.26 -8.85 -6.95
C LEU A 143 -9.97 -8.19 -8.30
N PRO A 144 -9.76 -6.86 -8.31
CA PRO A 144 -9.40 -6.15 -9.52
C PRO A 144 -8.14 -6.74 -10.14
N THR A 145 -8.17 -6.91 -11.47
CA THR A 145 -7.01 -7.35 -12.26
C THR A 145 -6.08 -6.19 -12.62
N TYR A 146 -6.48 -4.95 -12.33
CA TYR A 146 -5.59 -3.80 -12.38
C TYR A 146 -4.94 -3.61 -11.00
N GLY A 147 -3.73 -3.09 -11.01
CA GLY A 147 -2.98 -2.79 -9.80
C GLY A 147 -2.03 -1.62 -10.04
N PRO A 148 -1.42 -1.09 -8.98
CA PRO A 148 -0.46 -0.02 -9.15
C PRO A 148 0.72 -0.48 -10.00
N GLN A 149 1.16 0.37 -10.94
CA GLN A 149 2.42 0.19 -11.67
C GLN A 149 3.61 0.39 -10.73
N LEU A 150 3.86 -0.58 -9.86
CA LEU A 150 4.84 -0.53 -8.78
C LEU A 150 6.23 -0.14 -9.28
N ARG A 151 6.63 -0.66 -10.45
CA ARG A 151 7.96 -0.44 -11.02
C ARG A 151 8.30 1.04 -11.17
N SER A 152 7.37 1.87 -11.65
CA SER A 152 7.64 3.28 -11.93
C SER A 152 7.81 4.09 -10.63
N LEU A 153 6.97 3.81 -9.63
CA LEU A 153 7.03 4.43 -8.29
C LEU A 153 8.29 4.02 -7.54
N ILE A 154 8.59 2.72 -7.51
CA ILE A 154 9.75 2.17 -6.83
C ILE A 154 11.06 2.64 -7.47
N PHE A 155 11.15 2.59 -8.80
CA PHE A 155 12.38 2.97 -9.51
C PHE A 155 12.79 4.43 -9.28
N ARG A 156 11.80 5.33 -9.13
CA ARG A 156 12.01 6.77 -8.95
C ARG A 156 12.29 7.16 -7.50
N SER A 157 12.03 6.27 -6.55
CA SER A 157 12.18 6.53 -5.12
C SER A 157 13.67 6.61 -4.70
N ARG A 158 13.99 7.69 -3.98
CA ARG A 158 15.29 8.17 -3.51
C ARG A 158 15.07 8.94 -2.18
N PRO A 159 15.35 8.35 -1.02
CA PRO A 159 15.95 7.02 -0.82
C PRO A 159 15.00 5.88 -1.23
N PRO A 160 15.51 4.67 -1.55
CA PRO A 160 14.67 3.53 -1.93
C PRO A 160 13.61 3.18 -0.87
N VAL A 161 12.44 2.74 -1.32
CA VAL A 161 11.33 2.30 -0.47
C VAL A 161 11.79 1.23 0.54
N THR A 162 11.38 1.41 1.79
CA THR A 162 11.70 0.53 2.93
C THR A 162 10.50 -0.30 3.39
N VAL A 163 9.28 0.14 3.12
CA VAL A 163 8.04 -0.56 3.46
C VAL A 163 7.13 -0.59 2.23
N LEU A 164 6.77 -1.79 1.78
CA LEU A 164 5.85 -2.01 0.67
C LEU A 164 4.70 -2.92 1.13
N LYS A 165 3.47 -2.38 1.15
CA LYS A 165 2.26 -3.15 1.50
C LYS A 165 1.22 -2.99 0.41
N ILE A 166 0.84 -4.07 -0.25
CA ILE A 166 -0.21 -4.12 -1.25
C ILE A 166 -1.20 -5.23 -0.88
N GLN A 167 -2.42 -4.83 -0.54
CA GLN A 167 -3.44 -5.73 0.01
C GLN A 167 -4.71 -5.68 -0.85
N TRP A 168 -5.42 -6.81 -0.93
CA TRP A 168 -6.66 -6.92 -1.72
C TRP A 168 -6.57 -6.45 -3.18
N CYS A 169 -5.38 -6.55 -3.78
CA CYS A 169 -5.13 -6.23 -5.19
C CYS A 169 -4.21 -7.29 -5.77
N ARG A 170 -4.48 -7.75 -7.01
CA ARG A 170 -3.64 -8.73 -7.69
C ARG A 170 -2.48 -8.04 -8.40
N ILE A 171 -1.26 -8.41 -8.06
CA ILE A 171 -0.06 -7.96 -8.77
C ILE A 171 0.59 -9.15 -9.48
N PRO A 172 0.99 -9.02 -10.76
CA PRO A 172 1.76 -10.06 -11.43
C PRO A 172 3.10 -10.30 -10.71
N ALA A 173 3.51 -11.56 -10.52
CA ALA A 173 4.80 -11.88 -9.91
C ALA A 173 5.95 -11.20 -10.66
N ALA A 174 5.87 -11.17 -11.99
CA ALA A 174 6.87 -10.53 -12.84
C ALA A 174 7.10 -9.06 -12.46
N ASP A 175 6.04 -8.28 -12.23
CA ASP A 175 6.14 -6.86 -11.86
C ASP A 175 6.84 -6.68 -10.51
N LEU A 176 6.58 -7.57 -9.56
CA LEU A 176 7.25 -7.59 -8.27
C LEU A 176 8.72 -7.99 -8.42
N MET A 177 9.02 -9.07 -9.13
CA MET A 177 10.38 -9.55 -9.41
C MET A 177 11.24 -8.47 -10.08
N TYR A 178 10.69 -7.72 -11.05
CA TYR A 178 11.40 -6.61 -11.69
C TYR A 178 11.60 -5.40 -10.78
N SER A 179 10.80 -5.28 -9.72
CA SER A 179 10.86 -4.15 -8.78
C SER A 179 11.82 -4.41 -7.61
N ILE A 180 11.97 -5.66 -7.17
CA ILE A 180 12.82 -6.07 -6.04
C ILE A 180 14.27 -5.54 -6.11
N PRO A 181 14.97 -5.56 -7.26
CA PRO A 181 16.34 -5.02 -7.36
C PRO A 181 16.47 -3.54 -6.99
N PHE A 182 15.37 -2.79 -7.02
CA PHE A 182 15.32 -1.38 -6.65
C PHE A 182 14.93 -1.16 -5.18
N LEU A 183 14.80 -2.22 -4.39
CA LEU A 183 14.40 -2.22 -2.99
C LEU A 183 15.52 -2.74 -2.04
N PRO A 184 16.77 -2.24 -2.14
CA PRO A 184 17.88 -2.78 -1.33
C PRO A 184 17.71 -2.55 0.18
N ASN A 185 16.89 -1.56 0.57
CA ASN A 185 16.64 -1.19 1.96
C ASN A 185 15.26 -1.68 2.45
N LEU A 186 14.63 -2.62 1.75
CA LEU A 186 13.31 -3.13 2.14
C LEU A 186 13.41 -3.81 3.50
N VAL A 187 12.59 -3.35 4.44
CA VAL A 187 12.48 -3.91 5.80
C VAL A 187 11.19 -4.71 5.96
N CYS A 188 10.13 -4.31 5.26
CA CYS A 188 8.82 -4.95 5.32
C CYS A 188 8.23 -5.08 3.92
N ILE A 189 7.77 -6.28 3.59
CA ILE A 189 6.93 -6.56 2.43
C ILE A 189 5.64 -7.26 2.87
N ASP A 190 4.51 -6.78 2.38
CA ASP A 190 3.19 -7.36 2.62
C ASP A 190 2.43 -7.38 1.30
N ILE A 191 2.39 -8.55 0.65
CA ILE A 191 1.69 -8.72 -0.63
C ILE A 191 0.68 -9.85 -0.43
N GLU A 192 -0.60 -9.49 -0.44
CA GLU A 192 -1.66 -10.43 -0.09
C GLU A 192 -2.03 -11.35 -1.26
N PHE A 193 -2.04 -10.83 -2.49
CA PHE A 193 -2.44 -11.59 -3.68
C PHE A 193 -1.47 -11.37 -4.83
N ILE A 194 -0.79 -12.44 -5.24
CA ILE A 194 -0.11 -12.51 -6.54
C ILE A 194 -1.07 -13.18 -7.54
N GLY A 195 -0.96 -12.86 -8.83
CA GLY A 195 -1.79 -13.37 -9.90
C GLY A 195 -2.02 -14.90 -9.84
N ALA A 196 -3.23 -15.34 -10.20
CA ALA A 196 -3.52 -16.77 -10.22
C ALA A 196 -2.64 -17.47 -11.27
N SER A 197 -1.84 -18.45 -10.85
CA SER A 197 -0.83 -19.20 -11.62
C SER A 197 0.58 -18.61 -11.66
N ASP A 198 0.80 -17.46 -11.01
CA ASP A 198 2.12 -16.89 -10.89
C ASP A 198 2.94 -17.56 -9.79
N ASP A 199 4.26 -17.58 -9.98
CA ASP A 199 5.20 -18.29 -9.13
C ASP A 199 5.71 -17.41 -7.97
N TRP A 200 5.25 -17.72 -6.76
CA TRP A 200 5.76 -17.11 -5.53
C TRP A 200 7.21 -17.52 -5.23
N ASP A 201 7.66 -18.67 -5.72
CA ASP A 201 8.99 -19.20 -5.43
C ASP A 201 10.06 -18.25 -5.97
N GLY A 202 9.93 -17.80 -7.23
CA GLY A 202 10.84 -16.82 -7.81
C GLY A 202 10.86 -15.46 -7.09
N VAL A 203 9.74 -15.03 -6.52
CA VAL A 203 9.67 -13.81 -5.68
C VAL A 203 10.44 -14.01 -4.38
N LEU A 204 10.21 -15.14 -3.70
CA LEU A 204 10.88 -15.47 -2.45
C LEU A 204 12.39 -15.64 -2.65
N GLU A 205 12.81 -16.35 -3.70
CA GLU A 205 14.22 -16.49 -4.05
C GLU A 205 14.93 -15.15 -4.23
N LEU A 206 14.28 -14.14 -4.85
CA LEU A 206 14.86 -12.81 -4.98
C LEU A 206 14.93 -12.05 -3.65
N LEU A 207 13.85 -12.12 -2.86
CA LEU A 207 13.79 -11.45 -1.56
C LEU A 207 14.79 -12.04 -0.57
N THR A 208 14.99 -13.35 -0.61
CA THR A 208 15.61 -14.12 0.49
C THR A 208 16.69 -15.08 0.04
N GLY A 209 17.12 -14.98 -1.22
CA GLY A 209 18.23 -15.76 -1.77
C GLY A 209 19.48 -15.67 -0.90
N PRO A 210 20.36 -16.68 -0.96
CA PRO A 210 21.53 -16.75 -0.10
C PRO A 210 22.36 -15.47 -0.25
N VAL A 211 22.76 -14.89 0.88
CA VAL A 211 23.80 -13.86 0.88
C VAL A 211 25.07 -14.56 0.35
N PRO A 212 25.61 -14.18 -0.83
CA PRO A 212 26.68 -14.93 -1.45
C PRO A 212 27.89 -14.96 -0.52
N PRO A 213 28.52 -16.12 -0.31
CA PRO A 213 29.82 -16.15 0.33
C PRO A 213 30.85 -15.65 -0.67
N SER A 214 31.09 -14.34 -0.78
CA SER A 214 32.21 -13.72 -1.52
C SER A 214 32.42 -14.13 -3.00
N ASP A 215 31.55 -14.97 -3.58
CA ASP A 215 31.62 -15.43 -4.98
C ASP A 215 30.76 -14.52 -5.86
N GLU A 216 31.39 -13.88 -6.84
CA GLU A 216 30.78 -12.87 -7.73
C GLU A 216 29.70 -13.44 -8.68
N ASN A 217 29.47 -14.76 -8.66
CA ASN A 217 28.59 -15.47 -9.60
C ASN A 217 27.23 -15.90 -9.01
N LEU A 218 26.97 -15.70 -7.72
CA LEU A 218 25.66 -15.98 -7.10
C LEU A 218 24.85 -14.69 -7.00
N SER A 219 23.60 -14.70 -7.46
CA SER A 219 22.68 -13.57 -7.25
C SER A 219 22.43 -13.42 -5.75
N GLY A 220 23.04 -12.40 -5.15
CA GLY A 220 22.91 -12.20 -3.72
C GLY A 220 21.53 -11.76 -3.26
N CYS A 221 21.28 -11.90 -1.96
CA CYS A 221 20.08 -11.36 -1.31
C CYS A 221 19.85 -9.89 -1.71
N MET A 222 18.77 -9.64 -2.45
CA MET A 222 18.46 -8.29 -2.97
C MET A 222 17.93 -7.37 -1.87
N CYS A 223 17.37 -7.94 -0.81
CA CYS A 223 16.77 -7.20 0.32
C CYS A 223 17.40 -7.67 1.65
N PRO A 224 18.67 -7.35 1.93
CA PRO A 224 19.38 -7.83 3.12
C PRO A 224 18.80 -7.29 4.44
N GLN A 225 18.07 -6.18 4.41
CA GLN A 225 17.45 -5.56 5.59
C GLN A 225 16.03 -6.09 5.89
N LEU A 226 15.54 -7.04 5.09
CA LEU A 226 14.16 -7.50 5.15
C LEU A 226 13.93 -8.31 6.44
N ASN A 227 13.01 -7.83 7.27
CA ASN A 227 12.69 -8.40 8.57
C ASN A 227 11.26 -8.95 8.63
N GLU A 228 10.35 -8.39 7.83
CA GLU A 228 8.93 -8.74 7.83
C GLU A 228 8.48 -9.14 6.42
N ILE A 229 7.88 -10.33 6.30
CA ILE A 229 7.30 -10.84 5.06
C ILE A 229 5.91 -11.36 5.39
N PHE A 230 4.89 -10.71 4.82
CA PHE A 230 3.50 -11.15 4.88
C PHE A 230 3.10 -11.67 3.50
N LEU A 231 2.67 -12.93 3.51
CA LEU A 231 2.21 -13.66 2.33
C LEU A 231 0.73 -13.94 2.56
N GLY A 232 -0.14 -13.58 1.61
CA GLY A 232 -1.57 -13.79 1.78
C GLY A 232 -2.02 -15.24 1.68
N ARG A 233 -3.32 -15.46 1.89
CA ARG A 233 -3.91 -16.80 2.12
C ARG A 233 -3.79 -17.77 0.95
N ASP A 234 -3.70 -17.25 -0.27
CA ASP A 234 -3.65 -18.06 -1.50
C ASP A 234 -2.21 -18.34 -1.98
N ASN A 235 -1.21 -18.07 -1.13
CA ASN A 235 0.17 -18.33 -1.45
C ASN A 235 0.45 -19.84 -1.64
N LYS A 236 1.08 -20.19 -2.76
CA LYS A 236 1.51 -21.56 -3.10
C LYS A 236 3.03 -21.75 -2.98
N ALA A 237 3.71 -20.85 -2.29
CA ALA A 237 5.15 -20.92 -2.06
C ALA A 237 5.56 -22.29 -1.50
N ASN A 238 6.66 -22.82 -2.01
CA ASN A 238 7.26 -24.04 -1.51
C ASN A 238 7.65 -23.86 -0.03
N PRO A 239 7.11 -24.67 0.90
CA PRO A 239 7.45 -24.59 2.32
C PRO A 239 8.95 -24.75 2.60
N ASP A 240 9.67 -25.52 1.78
CA ASP A 240 11.11 -25.72 1.92
C ASP A 240 11.88 -24.42 1.63
N LEU A 241 11.47 -23.64 0.63
CA LEU A 241 12.08 -22.33 0.34
C LEU A 241 11.86 -21.34 1.48
N VAL A 242 10.68 -21.37 2.10
CA VAL A 242 10.39 -20.53 3.28
C VAL A 242 11.23 -20.96 4.48
N ALA A 243 11.44 -22.27 4.67
CA ALA A 243 12.32 -22.78 5.71
C ALA A 243 13.77 -22.35 5.47
N ASP A 244 14.28 -22.48 4.23
CA ASP A 244 15.62 -22.06 3.83
C ASP A 244 15.83 -20.55 4.00
N MET A 245 14.82 -19.75 3.67
CA MET A 245 14.77 -18.31 3.95
C MET A 245 14.93 -18.01 5.45
N ILE A 246 14.15 -18.65 6.31
CA ILE A 246 14.23 -18.44 7.77
C ILE A 246 15.62 -18.83 8.27
N CYS A 247 16.16 -19.94 7.74
CA CYS A 247 17.46 -20.46 8.07
C CYS A 247 18.61 -19.53 7.67
N SER A 248 18.56 -18.96 6.46
CA SER A 248 19.63 -18.12 5.90
C SER A 248 19.82 -16.80 6.68
N ARG A 249 18.78 -16.37 7.40
CA ARG A 249 18.77 -15.13 8.19
C ARG A 249 19.04 -15.34 9.68
N SER A 250 19.23 -16.58 10.12
CA SER A 250 19.53 -16.88 11.53
C SER A 250 21.02 -16.69 11.83
N PRO A 251 21.41 -15.83 12.80
CA PRO A 251 22.81 -15.61 13.15
C PRO A 251 23.50 -16.82 13.81
N VAL A 252 22.74 -17.88 14.16
CA VAL A 252 23.25 -19.04 14.92
C VAL A 252 23.38 -20.32 14.05
N GLY A 253 23.01 -20.24 12.76
CA GLY A 253 22.97 -21.40 11.87
C GLY A 253 21.81 -22.35 12.17
N CYS A 254 21.24 -22.98 11.14
CA CYS A 254 19.93 -23.64 11.23
C CYS A 254 19.91 -25.01 11.92
N SER A 255 21.05 -25.50 12.44
CA SER A 255 21.16 -26.83 13.05
C SER A 255 20.27 -27.01 14.30
N LYS A 256 19.75 -25.93 14.89
CA LYS A 256 18.83 -25.95 16.05
C LYS A 256 17.40 -25.47 15.77
N LEU A 257 17.12 -24.89 14.60
CA LEU A 257 15.80 -24.28 14.27
C LEU A 257 14.86 -25.25 13.53
N LEU A 258 15.37 -26.05 12.60
CA LEU A 258 14.59 -27.06 11.87
C LEU A 258 13.88 -28.13 12.75
N PRO A 259 14.41 -28.53 13.93
CA PRO A 259 13.68 -29.40 14.85
C PRO A 259 12.68 -28.66 15.75
N HIS A 260 12.57 -27.32 15.68
CA HIS A 260 11.66 -26.57 16.54
C HIS A 260 10.20 -26.93 16.18
N PRO A 261 9.40 -27.46 17.14
CA PRO A 261 8.08 -28.00 16.86
C PRO A 261 7.17 -26.98 16.19
N LYS A 262 7.22 -25.69 16.58
CA LYS A 262 6.44 -24.64 15.90
C LYS A 262 6.80 -24.44 14.42
N ILE A 263 8.08 -24.60 14.02
CA ILE A 263 8.50 -24.46 12.62
C ILE A 263 8.04 -25.70 11.83
N LYS A 264 8.17 -26.89 12.43
CA LYS A 264 7.61 -28.13 11.86
C LYS A 264 6.09 -28.09 11.74
N ASP A 265 5.38 -27.58 12.74
CA ASP A 265 3.92 -27.43 12.72
C ASP A 265 3.50 -26.41 11.66
N CYS A 266 4.27 -25.33 11.46
CA CYS A 266 4.07 -24.39 10.35
C CYS A 266 4.29 -25.06 8.98
N ILE A 267 5.33 -25.88 8.80
CA ILE A 267 5.61 -26.57 7.53
C ILE A 267 4.57 -27.67 7.26
N VAL A 268 4.26 -28.51 8.25
CA VAL A 268 3.33 -29.65 8.15
C VAL A 268 1.87 -29.19 8.05
N GLY A 269 1.53 -28.05 8.66
CA GLY A 269 0.21 -27.41 8.55
C GLY A 269 0.00 -26.62 7.25
N GLY A 270 0.90 -26.71 6.26
CA GLY A 270 0.80 -25.97 5.00
C GLY A 270 0.97 -24.45 5.16
N MET A 271 1.75 -24.01 6.15
CA MET A 271 1.85 -22.63 6.62
C MET A 271 0.48 -22.01 6.92
N GLN A 272 -0.29 -22.64 7.81
CA GLN A 272 -1.37 -21.91 8.46
C GLN A 272 -0.78 -20.82 9.36
N TYR A 273 -0.76 -19.61 8.81
CA TYR A 273 -0.56 -18.37 9.55
C TYR A 273 -1.39 -18.43 10.83
N LEU A 274 -0.75 -18.19 11.98
CA LEU A 274 -1.51 -17.68 13.11
C LEU A 274 -2.18 -16.42 12.58
N SER A 275 -3.51 -16.46 12.43
CA SER A 275 -4.34 -15.29 12.58
C SER A 275 -4.17 -14.83 14.04
N GLY A 276 -2.97 -14.35 14.36
CA GLY A 276 -2.79 -13.45 15.47
C GLY A 276 -3.70 -12.30 15.13
N GLY A 277 -4.81 -12.21 15.85
CA GLY A 277 -5.68 -11.06 15.82
C GLY A 277 -4.82 -9.82 16.02
N ARG A 278 -4.42 -9.21 14.92
CA ARG A 278 -4.20 -7.78 14.81
C ARG A 278 -5.40 -7.37 13.99
N GLY A 279 -6.45 -6.93 14.66
CA GLY A 279 -6.34 -5.61 15.24
C GLY A 279 -6.04 -4.67 14.07
N GLY A 280 -7.01 -4.60 13.15
CA GLY A 280 -7.26 -3.35 12.45
C GLY A 280 -7.80 -2.34 13.45
N ASP A 281 -7.06 -2.07 14.52
CA ASP A 281 -7.18 -0.83 15.24
C ASP A 281 -6.45 0.17 14.35
N TRP A 282 -7.25 0.74 13.44
CA TRP A 282 -7.31 2.18 13.38
C TRP A 282 -7.04 2.74 14.77
N GLY A 283 -5.99 3.52 14.93
CA GLY A 283 -5.67 4.13 16.21
C GLY A 283 -6.83 5.03 16.64
N TYR A 284 -7.80 4.44 17.34
CA TYR A 284 -8.74 5.10 18.21
C TYR A 284 -8.03 5.18 19.56
N PRO A 285 -7.83 6.37 20.15
CA PRO A 285 -7.66 6.41 21.58
C PRO A 285 -8.96 5.88 22.18
N ASP A 286 -8.85 4.88 23.05
CA ASP A 286 -9.96 4.33 23.84
C ASP A 286 -10.72 5.48 24.52
N SER A 287 -11.84 5.88 23.94
CA SER A 287 -12.82 6.73 24.60
C SER A 287 -13.69 5.82 25.46
N ASN A 288 -13.15 5.35 26.58
CA ASN A 288 -13.92 4.76 27.68
C ASN A 288 -13.16 4.86 29.02
N ASP A 289 -12.52 5.99 29.27
CA ASP A 289 -12.24 6.48 30.62
C ASP A 289 -12.99 7.80 30.84
N LEU A 290 -14.31 7.69 31.04
CA LEU A 290 -15.16 8.62 31.81
C LEU A 290 -16.42 7.89 32.31
#